data_AF-A0A5C6P1M5-F1
#
_entry.id   AF-A0A5C6P1M5-F1
#
_cell.length_a   1.000
_cell.length_b   1.000
_cell.length_c   1.000
_cell.angle_alpha   90.00
_cell.angle_beta   90.00
_cell.angle_gamma   90.00
#
_symmetry.space_group_name_H-M   'P 1'
#
loop_
_entity.id
_entity.type
_entity.pdbx_description
1 polymer ?
#
loop_
_entity_poly.entity_id
_entity_poly.type
_entity_poly.pdbx_seq_one_letter_code
_entity_poly.pdbx_strand_id
1 'polypeptide(L)'
;MKISTSKSEAMVLNRKKVECFLRVKEEILPQVEEFKYLRVLFMSQGRMEQEVDRRIGAASAVMRTLHRSVVVKRSVDLRSYPHLWS
;
A
#
# COMPACT_ATOMS: atom_id res chain seq x y z
N MET A 1 19.36 6.63 25.99
CA MET A 1 18.42 6.85 24.86
C MET A 1 17.35 7.83 25.31
N LYS A 2 17.07 8.91 24.55
CA LYS A 2 16.05 9.91 24.90
C LYS A 2 14.90 9.80 23.89
N ILE A 3 13.73 9.38 24.34
CA ILE A 3 12.52 9.22 23.52
C ILE A 3 11.57 10.38 23.82
N SER A 4 10.98 10.96 22.77
CA SER A 4 9.94 11.98 22.88
C SER A 4 8.58 11.31 22.94
N THR A 5 7.97 11.24 24.13
CA THR A 5 6.64 10.64 24.33
C THR A 5 5.57 11.35 23.51
N SER A 6 5.65 12.68 23.40
CA SER A 6 4.76 13.51 22.57
C SER A 6 4.81 13.23 21.07
N LYS A 7 5.85 12.53 20.58
CA LYS A 7 6.02 12.18 19.16
C LYS A 7 5.97 10.68 18.91
N SER A 8 5.72 9.90 19.96
CA SER A 8 5.80 8.45 19.92
C SER A 8 4.40 7.86 20.08
N GLU A 9 4.07 6.94 19.19
CA GLU A 9 2.85 6.16 19.18
C GLU A 9 3.23 4.68 19.18
N ALA A 10 2.37 3.83 19.72
CA ALA A 10 2.58 2.39 19.78
C ALA A 10 1.55 1.66 18.91
N MET A 11 1.99 0.71 18.09
CA MET A 11 1.08 -0.22 17.43
C MET A 11 1.18 -1.58 18.11
N VAL A 12 0.03 -2.13 18.52
CA VAL A 12 -0.06 -3.47 19.10
C VAL A 12 -0.51 -4.43 18.00
N LEU A 13 0.40 -5.29 17.53
CA LEU A 13 0.10 -6.27 16.50
C LEU A 13 -0.46 -7.55 17.11
N ASN A 14 -1.76 -7.79 16.93
CA ASN A 14 -2.43 -9.00 17.39
C ASN A 14 -3.63 -9.33 16.49
N ARG A 15 -3.82 -10.62 16.17
CA ARG A 15 -5.00 -11.10 15.42
C ARG A 15 -6.33 -10.80 16.13
N LYS A 16 -6.29 -10.65 17.46
CA LYS A 16 -7.43 -10.21 18.29
C LYS A 16 -7.18 -8.80 18.80
N LYS A 17 -8.24 -7.99 18.93
CA LYS A 17 -8.14 -6.67 19.56
C LYS A 17 -7.74 -6.85 21.02
N VAL A 18 -6.58 -6.30 21.38
CA VAL A 18 -6.03 -6.32 22.74
C VAL A 18 -5.53 -4.92 23.04
N GLU A 19 -5.84 -4.44 24.23
CA GLU A 19 -5.31 -3.18 24.73
C GLU A 19 -4.00 -3.46 25.48
N CYS A 20 -2.91 -2.82 25.06
CA CYS A 20 -1.62 -2.90 25.75
C CYS A 20 -1.14 -1.49 26.14
N PHE A 21 -1.01 -1.24 27.44
CA PHE A 21 -0.51 0.03 27.94
C PHE A 21 1.02 0.09 27.88
N LEU A 22 1.56 0.57 26.77
CA LEU A 22 3.00 0.78 26.62
C LEU A 22 3.40 2.08 27.33
N ARG A 23 4.17 1.99 28.41
CA ARG A 23 4.59 3.15 29.20
C ARG A 23 6.02 3.54 28.90
N VAL A 24 6.26 4.82 28.66
CA VAL A 24 7.61 5.40 28.57
C VAL A 24 7.74 6.46 29.66
N LYS A 25 8.62 6.21 30.62
CA LYS A 25 8.68 6.96 31.89
C LYS A 25 7.34 6.89 32.63
N GLU A 26 6.62 8.00 32.72
CA GLU A 26 5.33 8.08 33.41
C GLU A 26 4.14 8.15 32.45
N GLU A 27 4.37 8.38 31.16
CA GLU A 27 3.32 8.57 30.15
C GLU A 27 3.02 7.25 29.41
N ILE A 28 1.74 7.03 29.16
CA ILE A 28 1.26 5.91 28.32
C ILE A 28 1.26 6.40 26.88
N LEU A 29 1.92 5.65 26.00
CA LEU A 29 1.90 5.98 24.58
C LEU A 29 0.53 5.69 23.98
N PRO A 30 0.00 6.59 23.12
CA PRO A 30 -1.23 6.33 22.38
C PRO A 30 -1.07 5.11 21.48
N GLN A 31 -2.13 4.30 21.39
CA GLN A 31 -2.17 3.15 20.50
C GLN A 31 -2.79 3.53 19.16
N VAL A 32 -2.20 3.05 18.05
CA VAL A 32 -2.69 3.28 16.69
C VAL A 32 -3.21 2.00 16.05
N GLU A 33 -4.29 2.12 15.28
CA GLU A 33 -4.85 1.01 14.49
C GLU A 33 -4.20 0.88 13.11
N GLU A 34 -3.68 1.98 12.57
CA GLU A 34 -3.01 2.04 11.26
C GLU A 34 -1.63 2.66 11.40
N PHE A 35 -0.62 2.05 10.79
CA PHE A 35 0.73 2.59 10.77
C PHE A 35 1.40 2.39 9.41
N LYS A 36 2.04 3.44 8.90
CA LYS A 36 2.79 3.37 7.65
C LYS A 36 4.28 3.27 7.93
N TYR A 37 4.88 2.15 7.54
CA TYR A 37 6.32 1.94 7.64
C TYR A 37 6.88 1.39 6.33
N LEU A 38 8.02 1.92 5.88
CA LEU A 38 8.67 1.51 4.63
C LEU A 38 7.69 1.47 3.42
N ARG A 39 6.77 2.45 3.36
CA ARG A 39 5.71 2.56 2.34
C ARG A 39 4.66 1.44 2.35
N VAL A 40 4.60 0.64 3.41
CA VAL A 40 3.58 -0.38 3.64
C VAL A 40 2.64 0.12 4.73
N LEU A 41 1.34 0.06 4.49
CA LEU A 41 0.32 0.29 5.51
C LEU A 41 0.07 -1.00 6.30
N PHE A 42 0.19 -0.93 7.61
CA PHE A 42 -0.06 -2.01 8.55
C PHE A 42 -1.31 -1.71 9.37
N MET A 43 -2.14 -2.73 9.56
CA MET A 43 -3.23 -2.70 10.53
C MET A 43 -2.77 -3.34 11.84
N SER A 44 -3.23 -2.84 12.99
CA SER A 44 -2.99 -3.44 14.31
C SER A 44 -3.46 -4.90 14.40
N GLN A 45 -4.41 -5.30 13.56
CA GLN A 45 -4.88 -6.69 13.44
C GLN A 45 -3.90 -7.62 12.71
N GLY A 46 -2.78 -7.11 12.20
CA GLY A 46 -1.84 -7.84 11.34
C GLY A 46 -2.34 -8.02 9.90
N ARG A 47 -3.43 -7.34 9.54
CA ARG A 47 -4.01 -7.32 8.20
C ARG A 47 -3.25 -6.38 7.28
N MET A 48 -3.14 -6.77 6.01
CA MET A 48 -2.42 -6.04 4.95
C MET A 48 -3.24 -5.95 3.65
N GLU A 49 -4.46 -6.48 3.65
CA GLU A 49 -5.34 -6.58 2.49
C GLU A 49 -5.53 -5.22 1.82
N GLN A 50 -5.76 -4.16 2.61
CA GLN A 50 -5.93 -2.80 2.09
C GLN A 50 -4.67 -2.28 1.36
N GLU A 51 -3.47 -2.58 1.86
CA GLU A 51 -2.22 -2.20 1.17
C GLU A 51 -2.01 -3.02 -0.11
N VAL A 52 -2.36 -4.31 -0.08
CA VAL A 52 -2.31 -5.20 -1.24
C VAL A 52 -3.27 -4.71 -2.33
N ASP A 53 -4.54 -4.47 -1.98
CA ASP A 53 -5.58 -3.98 -2.89
C ASP A 53 -5.20 -2.63 -3.49
N ARG A 54 -4.65 -1.72 -2.67
CA ARG A 54 -4.12 -0.44 -3.14
C ARG A 54 -3.02 -0.64 -4.19
N ARG A 55 -2.05 -1.52 -3.94
CA ARG A 55 -0.94 -1.79 -4.88
C ARG A 55 -1.42 -2.42 -6.17
N ILE A 56 -2.34 -3.38 -6.08
CA ILE A 56 -2.96 -4.02 -7.24
C ILE A 56 -3.74 -2.98 -8.05
N GLY A 57 -4.51 -2.10 -7.39
CA GLY A 57 -5.25 -1.03 -8.04
C GLY A 57 -4.35 -0.05 -8.79
N ALA A 58 -3.25 0.38 -8.17
CA ALA A 58 -2.27 1.25 -8.80
C ALA A 58 -1.61 0.60 -10.03
N ALA A 59 -1.17 -0.66 -9.91
CA ALA A 59 -0.59 -1.41 -11.02
C ALA A 59 -1.59 -1.61 -12.17
N SER A 60 -2.85 -1.92 -11.83
CA SER A 60 -3.93 -2.09 -12.80
C SER A 60 -4.24 -0.80 -13.57
N ALA A 61 -4.21 0.35 -12.89
CA ALA A 61 -4.38 1.65 -13.54
C ALA A 61 -3.26 1.95 -14.55
N VAL A 62 -2.01 1.65 -14.19
CA VAL A 62 -0.85 1.78 -15.10
C VAL A 62 -0.99 0.85 -16.30
N MET A 63 -1.32 -0.42 -16.07
CA MET A 63 -1.53 -1.41 -17.14
C MET A 63 -2.65 -0.98 -18.09
N ARG A 64 -3.77 -0.44 -17.58
CA ARG A 64 -4.87 0.06 -18.42
C ARG A 64 -4.44 1.22 -19.31
N THR A 65 -3.62 2.14 -18.80
CA THR A 65 -3.07 3.26 -19.56
C THR A 65 -2.07 2.79 -20.62
N LEU A 66 -1.20 1.84 -20.25
CA LEU A 66 -0.23 1.27 -21.18
C LEU A 66 -0.92 0.50 -22.31
N HIS A 67 -1.90 -0.33 -21.98
CA HIS A 67 -2.70 -1.05 -22.97
C HIS A 67 -3.35 -0.09 -23.97
N ARG A 68 -3.99 0.98 -23.50
CA ARG A 68 -4.59 2.00 -24.38
C ARG A 68 -3.56 2.68 -25.27
N SER A 69 -2.38 3.02 -24.75
CA SER A 69 -1.36 3.72 -25.54
C SER A 69 -0.63 2.82 -26.54
N VAL A 70 -0.37 1.56 -26.19
CA VAL A 70 0.41 0.62 -27.02
C VAL A 70 -0.47 -0.17 -27.98
N VAL A 71 -1.59 -0.76 -27.51
CA VAL A 71 -2.44 -1.59 -28.37
C VAL A 71 -3.19 -0.74 -29.38
N VAL A 72 -3.65 0.46 -29.02
CA VAL A 72 -4.35 1.36 -29.97
C VAL A 72 -3.36 1.94 -31.00
N LYS A 73 -2.12 2.25 -30.62
CA LYS A 73 -1.11 2.67 -31.63
C LYS A 73 -0.69 1.53 -32.55
N ARG A 74 -0.36 0.35 -31.99
CA ARG A 74 0.04 -0.82 -32.80
C ARG A 74 -1.06 -1.32 -33.73
N SER A 75 -2.33 -1.24 -33.33
CA SER A 75 -3.45 -1.67 -34.18
C SER A 75 -3.69 -0.73 -35.37
N VAL A 76 -3.34 0.55 -35.25
CA VAL A 76 -3.34 1.50 -36.38
C VAL A 76 -2.15 1.20 -37.30
N ASP A 77 -0.95 1.00 -36.76
CA ASP A 77 0.25 0.70 -37.56
C ASP A 77 0.10 -0.60 -38.37
N LEU A 78 -0.39 -1.69 -37.77
CA LEU A 78 -0.61 -2.96 -38.48
C LEU A 78 -1.67 -2.86 -39.58
N ARG A 79 -2.69 -2.01 -39.38
CA ARG A 79 -3.73 -1.77 -40.39
C ARG A 79 -3.19 -0.98 -41.59
N SER A 80 -2.06 -0.27 -41.44
CA SER A 80 -1.35 0.43 -42.51
C SER A 80 -0.40 -0.46 -43.33
N TYR A 81 -0.06 -1.66 -42.86
CA TYR A 81 0.84 -2.60 -43.57
C TYR A 81 0.21 -4.00 -43.71
N PRO A 82 -0.82 -4.17 -44.56
CA PRO A 82 -1.57 -5.43 -44.70
C PRO A 82 -0.74 -6.60 -45.26
N HIS A 83 0.44 -6.35 -45.84
CA HIS A 83 1.31 -7.37 -46.42
C HIS A 83 2.18 -8.14 -45.41
N LEU A 84 2.20 -7.75 -44.14
CA LEU A 84 2.92 -8.46 -43.07
C LEU A 84 2.11 -9.61 -42.44
N TRP A 85 0.91 -9.87 -42.96
CA TRP A 85 0.00 -10.96 -42.57
C TRP A 85 -0.36 -11.86 -43.76
N SER A 86 0.59 -12.06 -44.68
CA SER A 86 0.53 -13.12 -45.72
C SER A 86 1.62 -14.16 -45.47
#